data_AF-A0A9J9UB28-F1
#
_entry.id   AF-A0A9J9UB28-F1
#
_cell.length_a   1.000
_cell.length_b   1.000
_cell.length_c   1.000
_cell.angle_alpha   90.00
_cell.angle_beta   90.00
_cell.angle_gamma   90.00
#
_symmetry.space_group_name_H-M   'P 1'
#
loop_
_entity.id
_entity.type
_entity.pdbx_description
1 polymer ?
#
loop_
_entity_poly.entity_id
_entity_poly.type
_entity_poly.pdbx_seq_one_letter_code
_entity_poly.pdbx_strand_id
1 'polypeptide(L)' 'MDVALTQSIVSTANALASRETADAVQVTVLKKALDTQETAAATLLAALPQPPLATEGPLGTQLNTYA' A
#
# COMPACT_ATOMS: atom_id res chain seq x y z
N MET A 1 1.04 42.84 -26.10
CA MET A 1 -0.21 42.11 -25.75
C MET A 1 -0.03 40.58 -25.87
N ASP A 2 0.85 40.08 -26.74
CA ASP A 2 1.16 38.64 -26.89
C ASP A 2 1.97 38.05 -25.72
N VAL A 3 3.03 38.74 -25.30
CA VAL A 3 3.94 38.31 -24.21
C VAL A 3 3.23 38.08 -22.86
N ALA A 4 2.19 38.87 -22.54
CA ALA A 4 1.41 38.72 -21.32
C ALA A 4 0.52 37.45 -21.34
N LEU A 5 -0.02 37.09 -22.51
CA LEU A 5 -0.73 35.83 -22.73
C LEU A 5 0.24 34.65 -22.62
N THR A 6 1.43 34.75 -23.22
CA THR A 6 2.47 33.72 -23.09
C THR A 6 2.88 33.52 -21.63
N GLN A 7 3.09 34.59 -20.85
CA GLN A 7 3.38 34.47 -19.42
C GLN A 7 2.23 33.83 -18.63
N SER A 8 0.99 34.15 -18.96
CA SER A 8 -0.20 33.55 -18.32
C SER A 8 -0.34 32.06 -18.64
N ILE A 9 -0.05 31.66 -19.88
CA ILE A 9 -0.06 30.25 -20.28
C ILE A 9 1.07 29.49 -19.60
N VAL A 10 2.27 30.05 -19.53
CA VAL A 10 3.43 29.42 -18.87
C VAL A 10 3.21 29.30 -17.35
N SER A 11 2.65 30.32 -16.69
CA SER A 11 2.32 30.25 -15.27
C SER A 11 1.24 29.21 -15.00
N THR A 12 0.23 29.12 -15.86
CA THR A 12 -0.83 28.11 -15.78
C THR A 12 -0.27 26.70 -16.02
N ALA A 13 0.57 26.51 -17.04
CA ALA A 13 1.22 25.24 -17.34
C ALA A 13 2.11 24.77 -16.18
N ASN A 14 2.88 25.67 -15.57
CA ASN A 14 3.68 25.36 -14.38
C ASN A 14 2.80 24.99 -13.17
N ALA A 15 1.67 25.68 -12.98
CA ALA A 15 0.72 25.35 -11.92
C ALA A 15 0.08 23.97 -12.13
N LEU A 16 -0.25 23.62 -13.38
CA LEU A 16 -0.76 22.30 -13.75
C LEU A 16 0.28 21.21 -13.56
N ALA A 17 1.51 21.40 -14.03
CA ALA A 17 2.61 20.46 -13.84
C ALA A 17 2.91 20.23 -12.34
N SER A 18 2.84 21.29 -11.53
CA SER A 18 3.01 21.19 -10.07
C SER A 18 1.89 20.39 -9.41
N ARG A 19 0.64 20.55 -9.88
CA ARG A 19 -0.51 19.78 -9.40
C ARG A 19 -0.41 18.31 -9.79
N GLU A 20 -0.09 18.02 -11.04
CA GLU A 20 0.07 16.64 -11.54
C GLU A 20 1.19 15.91 -10.78
N THR A 21 2.30 16.61 -10.51
CA THR A 21 3.38 16.08 -9.67
C THR A 21 2.92 15.83 -8.24
N ALA A 22 2.18 16.76 -7.64
CA ALA A 22 1.64 16.59 -6.29
C ALA A 22 0.67 15.40 -6.20
N ASP A 23 -0.21 15.24 -7.18
CA ASP A 23 -1.16 14.11 -7.25
C ASP A 23 -0.42 12.77 -7.41
N ALA A 24 0.59 12.71 -8.29
CA ALA A 24 1.42 11.53 -8.48
C ALA A 24 2.18 11.13 -7.20
N VAL A 25 2.72 12.12 -6.48
CA VAL A 25 3.40 11.90 -5.19
C VAL A 25 2.39 11.42 -4.15
N GLN A 26 1.22 12.05 -4.04
CA GLN A 26 0.19 11.67 -3.08
C GLN A 26 -0.27 10.22 -3.28
N VAL A 27 -0.51 9.80 -4.52
CA VAL A 27 -0.88 8.42 -4.85
C VAL A 27 0.25 7.45 -4.55
N THR A 28 1.50 7.83 -4.85
CA THR A 28 2.69 7.01 -4.55
C THR A 28 2.88 6.82 -3.05
N VAL A 29 2.71 7.87 -2.25
CA VAL A 29 2.81 7.81 -0.79
C VAL A 29 1.68 6.95 -0.22
N LEU A 30 0.45 7.10 -0.71
CA LEU A 30 -0.67 6.25 -0.31
C LEU A 30 -0.39 4.77 -0.62
N LYS A 31 0.08 4.46 -1.84
CA LYS A 31 0.51 3.10 -2.20
C LYS A 31 1.59 2.59 -1.24
N LYS A 32 2.63 3.39 -0.99
CA LYS A 32 3.71 3.01 -0.08
C LYS A 32 3.22 2.76 1.34
N ALA A 33 2.25 3.54 1.82
CA ALA A 33 1.63 3.34 3.12
C ALA A 33 0.86 2.01 3.18
N LEU A 34 0.12 1.68 2.11
CA LEU A 34 -0.56 0.39 1.98
C LEU A 34 0.43 -0.79 1.94
N ASP A 35 1.50 -0.72 1.12
CA ASP A 35 2.52 -1.76 1.05
C ASP A 35 3.21 -1.98 2.42
N THR A 36 3.43 -0.88 3.16
CA THR A 36 4.01 -0.93 4.50
C THR A 36 3.04 -1.58 5.50
N GLN A 37 1.74 -1.29 5.38
CA GLN A 37 0.70 -1.91 6.19
C GLN A 37 0.56 -3.40 5.88
N GLU A 38 0.62 -3.80 4.61
CA GLU A 38 0.63 -5.21 4.20
C GLU A 38 1.82 -5.95 4.82
N THR A 39 3.02 -5.37 4.74
CA THR A 39 4.22 -5.96 5.34
C THR A 39 4.09 -6.11 6.85
N ALA A 40 3.55 -5.09 7.53
CA ALA A 40 3.30 -5.13 8.96
C ALA A 40 2.24 -6.20 9.31
N ALA A 41 1.16 -6.30 8.54
CA ALA A 41 0.13 -7.31 8.73
C ALA A 41 0.67 -8.73 8.50
N ALA A 42 1.48 -8.96 7.46
CA ALA A 42 2.12 -10.24 7.21
C ALA A 42 3.08 -10.64 8.33
N THR A 43 3.83 -9.67 8.88
CA THR A 43 4.72 -9.90 10.03
C THR A 43 3.93 -10.26 11.28
N LEU A 44 2.80 -9.59 11.53
CA LEU A 44 1.91 -9.92 12.65
C LEU A 44 1.30 -11.31 12.49
N LEU A 45 0.88 -11.69 11.28
CA LEU A 45 0.39 -13.05 10.99
C LEU A 45 1.48 -14.10 11.22
N ALA A 46 2.71 -13.84 10.77
CA ALA A 46 3.85 -14.73 10.99
C ALA A 46 4.26 -14.83 12.46
N ALA A 47 4.02 -13.77 13.25
CA ALA A 47 4.28 -13.73 14.68
C ALA A 47 3.20 -14.44 15.52
N LEU A 48 2.08 -14.85 14.92
CA LEU A 48 1.08 -15.63 15.64
C LEU A 48 1.68 -17.01 15.97
N PRO A 49 1.66 -17.42 17.25
CA PRO A 49 2.16 -18.74 17.65
C PRO A 49 1.32 -19.81 16.96
N GLN A 50 2.00 -20.73 16.28
CA GLN A 50 1.33 -21.83 15.59
C GLN A 50 0.64 -22.72 16.64
N PRO A 51 -0.67 -23.01 16.52
CA PRO A 51 -1.37 -23.82 17.49
C PRO A 51 -0.72 -25.21 17.57
N PRO A 52 -0.57 -25.78 18.78
CA PRO A 52 0.02 -27.10 18.92
C PRO A 52 -0.80 -28.12 18.12
N LEU A 53 -0.10 -29.02 17.44
CA LEU A 53 -0.73 -30.15 16.75
C LEU A 53 -1.63 -30.89 17.75
N ALA A 54 -2.87 -31.19 17.35
CA ALA A 54 -3.82 -31.87 18.22
C ALA A 54 -3.37 -33.33 18.42
N THR A 55 -2.62 -33.58 19.51
CA THR A 55 -2.07 -34.90 19.85
C THR A 55 -3.07 -35.81 20.57
N GLU A 56 -4.29 -35.35 20.85
CA GLU A 56 -5.28 -36.12 21.62
C GLU A 56 -6.62 -36.25 20.88
N GLY A 57 -7.13 -37.49 20.82
CA GLY A 57 -8.42 -37.86 20.27
C GLY A 57 -8.39 -38.36 18.81
N PRO A 58 -9.34 -39.23 18.41
CA PRO A 58 -9.40 -39.83 17.07
C PRO A 58 -9.65 -38.82 15.92
N LEU A 59 -10.04 -37.58 16.24
CA LEU A 59 -10.33 -36.52 15.27
C LEU A 59 -9.21 -35.48 15.13
N GLY A 60 -8.40 -35.27 16.18
CA GLY A 60 -7.33 -34.27 16.19
C GLY A 60 -6.08 -34.69 15.39
N THR A 61 -5.81 -36.00 15.33
CA THR A 61 -4.63 -36.56 14.64
C THR A 61 -4.79 -36.72 13.12
N GLN A 62 -6.03 -36.66 12.61
CA GLN A 62 -6.32 -36.82 11.17
C GLN A 62 -6.60 -35.50 10.45
N LEU A 63 -6.84 -34.42 11.20
CA LEU A 63 -7.12 -33.11 10.63
C LEU A 63 -5.86 -32.23 10.71
N ASN A 64 -4.95 -32.42 9.75
CA ASN A 64 -3.96 -31.38 9.44
C ASN A 64 -4.69 -30.27 8.69
N THR A 65 -5.23 -29.28 9.39
CA THR A 65 -5.85 -28.07 8.78
C THR A 65 -4.83 -27.19 8.00
N TYR A 66 -3.61 -27.69 7.79
CA TYR A 66 -2.53 -27.05 7.04
C TYR A 66 -1.96 -27.92 5.89
N ALA A 67 -2.76 -28.83 5.31
CA ALA A 67 -2.43 -29.48 4.04
C ALA A 67 -3.20 -28.85 2.88
#